data_AF-A0A7S2L4Z6-F1
#
_entry.id   AF-A0A7S2L4Z6-F1
#
_cell.length_a   1.000
_cell.length_b   1.000
_cell.length_c   1.000
_cell.angle_alpha   90.00
_cell.angle_beta   90.00
_cell.angle_gamma   90.00
#
_symmetry.space_group_name_H-M   'P 1'
#
loop_
_entity.id
_entity.type
_entity.pdbx_description
1 polymer ?
#
loop_
_entity_poly.entity_id
_entity_poly.type
_entity_poly.pdbx_seq_one_letter_code
_entity_poly.pdbx_strand_id
1 'polypeptide(L)'
;DSLDRSKDFLLQKGDILLQENASSYLLLASLEDEMNGFHEKMKLVARQSQIVSNIAELAKSLQRHPGNVIVPFFQRMEDKQLYAGFMEGVNQFIKRIEVRAVQKKAEIEEERAQEVLEKGADAEDAVDISEIPLDQRLGPGGLDPMEVFESLPESMQEAFESRQKEKLEEALRSMTVDEAEYHMKRCVDSGLWNA
;
A
#
# COMPACT_ATOMS: atom_id res chain seq x y z
N ASP A 1 26.22 17.81 13.93
CA ASP A 1 26.13 17.51 12.49
C ASP A 1 26.11 18.76 11.66
N SER A 2 27.24 19.07 11.03
CA SER A 2 27.35 20.27 10.23
C SER A 2 26.61 20.09 8.90
N LEU A 3 25.89 21.14 8.50
CA LEU A 3 25.24 21.24 7.21
C LEU A 3 26.23 21.18 6.03
N ASP A 4 27.54 21.18 6.30
CA ASP A 4 28.61 21.17 5.31
C ASP A 4 28.55 19.94 4.41
N ARG A 5 28.24 18.76 4.96
CA ARG A 5 28.09 17.54 4.14
C ARG A 5 26.94 17.66 3.14
N SER A 6 25.81 18.22 3.59
CA SER A 6 24.67 18.48 2.70
C SER A 6 25.02 19.51 1.63
N LYS A 7 25.76 20.57 2.01
CA LYS A 7 26.24 21.60 1.08
C LYS A 7 27.14 21.02 0.00
N ASP A 8 28.17 20.26 0.37
CA ASP A 8 29.11 19.68 -0.59
C ASP A 8 28.42 18.69 -1.53
N PHE A 9 27.50 17.87 -1.00
CA PHE A 9 26.75 16.92 -1.81
C PHE A 9 25.82 17.64 -2.80
N LEU A 10 25.13 18.70 -2.38
CA LEU A 10 24.28 19.50 -3.26
C LEU A 10 25.09 20.27 -4.31
N LEU A 11 26.31 20.69 -4.01
CA LEU A 11 27.19 21.31 -5.01
C LEU A 11 27.64 20.30 -6.08
N GLN A 12 27.83 19.03 -5.71
CA GLN A 12 28.25 17.98 -6.65
C GLN A 12 27.09 17.38 -7.45
N LYS A 13 25.89 17.31 -6.86
CA LYS A 13 24.70 16.62 -7.41
C LYS A 13 23.48 17.52 -7.57
N GLY A 14 23.68 18.83 -7.55
CA GLY A 14 22.60 19.82 -7.57
C GLY A 14 21.84 19.87 -8.89
N ASP A 15 22.44 19.38 -9.97
CA ASP A 15 21.81 19.21 -11.29
C ASP A 15 20.62 18.25 -11.27
N ILE A 16 20.68 17.22 -10.42
CA ILE A 16 19.61 16.23 -10.24
C ILE A 16 18.74 16.60 -9.04
N LEU A 17 19.36 16.97 -7.91
CA LEU A 17 18.67 17.14 -6.64
C LEU A 17 17.86 18.43 -6.53
N LEU A 18 18.13 19.44 -7.37
CA LEU A 18 17.40 20.71 -7.36
C LEU A 18 16.40 20.85 -8.52
N GLN A 19 16.10 19.73 -9.19
CA GLN A 19 15.00 19.68 -10.15
C GLN A 19 13.65 19.74 -9.41
N GLU A 20 12.61 20.25 -10.08
CA GLU A 20 11.30 20.43 -9.46
C GLU A 20 10.74 19.11 -8.89
N ASN A 21 11.00 18.00 -9.56
CA ASN A 21 10.51 16.68 -9.18
C ASN A 21 11.23 16.06 -7.97
N ALA A 22 12.45 16.52 -7.65
CA ALA A 22 13.24 15.96 -6.56
C ALA A 22 12.59 16.23 -5.19
N SER A 23 11.98 17.41 -5.03
CA SER A 23 11.26 17.78 -3.81
C SER A 23 10.06 16.86 -3.56
N SER A 24 9.27 16.59 -4.59
CA SER A 24 8.12 15.69 -4.55
C SER A 24 8.54 14.24 -4.24
N TYR A 25 9.64 13.77 -4.84
CA TYR A 25 10.17 12.44 -4.55
C TYR A 25 10.59 12.29 -3.09
N LEU A 26 11.32 13.27 -2.54
CA LEU A 26 11.74 13.25 -1.14
C LEU A 26 10.56 13.34 -0.16
N LEU A 27 9.50 14.07 -0.52
CA LEU A 27 8.27 14.11 0.26
C LEU A 27 7.61 12.71 0.31
N LEU A 28 7.47 12.04 -0.84
CA LEU A 28 6.90 10.69 -0.90
C LEU A 28 7.77 9.69 -0.13
N ALA A 29 9.09 9.75 -0.28
CA ALA A 29 10.01 8.91 0.47
C ALA A 29 9.90 9.12 2.00
N SER A 30 9.72 10.37 2.44
CA SER A 30 9.51 10.68 3.86
C SER A 30 8.20 10.10 4.39
N LEU A 31 7.15 10.12 3.57
CA LEU A 31 5.85 9.54 3.91
C LEU A 31 5.92 8.01 3.99
N GLU A 32 6.61 7.38 3.04
CA GLU A 32 6.82 5.93 3.02
C GLU A 32 7.65 5.46 4.23
N ASP A 33 8.73 6.16 4.56
CA ASP A 33 9.55 5.87 5.75
C ASP A 33 8.70 5.94 7.04
N GLU A 34 7.81 6.91 7.16
CA GLU A 34 6.88 7.04 8.29
C GLU A 34 5.84 5.90 8.33
N MET A 35 5.30 5.55 7.17
CA MET A 35 4.35 4.45 7.07
C MET A 35 4.98 3.11 7.46
N ASN A 36 6.25 2.91 7.13
CA ASN A 36 7.03 1.73 7.50
C ASN A 36 7.56 1.75 8.94
N GLY A 37 7.28 2.80 9.72
CA GLY A 37 7.69 2.92 11.13
C GLY A 37 9.12 3.42 11.35
N PHE A 38 9.81 3.90 10.30
CA PHE A 38 11.17 4.44 10.38
C PHE A 38 11.18 5.94 10.73
N HIS A 39 10.66 6.30 11.90
CA HIS A 39 10.47 7.69 12.33
C HIS A 39 11.75 8.54 12.31
N GLU A 40 12.87 8.00 12.79
CA GLU A 40 14.14 8.75 12.81
C GLU A 40 14.71 8.99 11.40
N LYS A 41 14.53 8.03 10.50
CA LYS A 41 14.91 8.19 9.09
C LYS A 41 14.01 9.21 8.41
N MET A 42 12.70 9.17 8.64
CA MET A 42 11.77 10.18 8.14
C MET A 42 12.18 11.59 8.56
N LYS A 43 12.53 11.83 9.83
CA LYS A 43 12.97 13.16 10.30
C LYS A 43 14.21 13.66 9.54
N LEU A 44 15.17 12.77 9.26
CA LEU A 44 16.36 13.09 8.49
C LEU A 44 16.01 13.43 7.04
N VAL A 45 15.20 12.60 6.37
CA VAL A 45 14.78 12.81 4.98
C VAL A 45 13.94 14.08 4.86
N ALA A 46 13.02 14.32 5.79
CA ALA A 46 12.19 15.52 5.88
C ALA A 46 13.04 16.79 5.98
N ARG A 47 14.09 16.78 6.82
CA ARG A 47 15.03 17.90 6.92
C ARG A 47 15.75 18.15 5.59
N GLN A 48 16.23 17.11 4.90
CA GLN A 48 16.89 17.27 3.60
C GLN A 48 15.92 17.73 2.51
N SER A 49 14.69 17.24 2.51
CA SER A 49 13.61 17.69 1.63
C SER A 49 13.37 19.19 1.80
N GLN A 50 13.28 19.67 3.04
CA GLN A 50 13.11 21.10 3.32
C GLN A 50 14.31 21.95 2.88
N ILE A 51 15.55 21.46 2.98
CA ILE A 51 16.72 22.15 2.43
C ILE A 51 16.58 22.32 0.92
N VAL A 52 16.27 21.23 0.20
CA VAL A 52 16.12 21.24 -1.26
C VAL A 52 14.99 22.18 -1.69
N SER A 53 13.82 22.09 -1.05
CA SER A 53 12.66 22.95 -1.36
C SER A 53 12.94 24.42 -1.13
N ASN A 54 13.56 24.78 0.00
CA ASN A 54 13.92 26.19 0.28
C ASN A 54 14.97 26.73 -0.70
N ILE A 55 15.95 25.90 -1.12
CA ILE A 55 16.93 26.32 -2.15
C ILE A 55 16.22 26.56 -3.48
N ALA A 56 15.30 25.68 -3.89
CA ALA A 56 14.54 25.82 -5.12
C ALA A 56 13.62 27.06 -5.09
N GLU A 57 12.93 27.32 -3.97
CA GLU A 57 12.11 28.52 -3.78
C GLU A 57 12.95 29.80 -3.80
N LEU A 58 14.10 29.80 -3.11
CA LEU A 58 15.02 30.93 -3.13
C LEU A 58 15.55 31.18 -4.55
N ALA A 59 15.84 30.13 -5.32
CA ALA A 59 16.25 30.25 -6.71
C ALA A 59 15.16 30.85 -7.60
N LYS A 60 13.90 30.42 -7.43
CA LYS A 60 12.73 31.00 -8.11
C LYS A 60 12.57 32.48 -7.76
N SER A 61 12.66 32.84 -6.48
CA SER A 61 12.51 34.24 -6.03
C SER A 61 13.59 35.17 -6.59
N LEU A 62 14.82 34.68 -6.73
CA LEU A 62 15.95 35.44 -7.26
C LEU A 62 16.07 35.38 -8.79
N GLN A 63 15.21 34.61 -9.47
CA GLN A 63 15.30 34.29 -10.90
C GLN A 63 16.70 33.81 -11.32
N ARG A 64 17.29 32.93 -10.49
CA ARG A 64 18.63 32.35 -10.72
C ARG A 64 18.56 30.84 -10.78
N HIS A 65 19.56 30.24 -11.42
CA HIS A 65 19.72 28.79 -11.40
C HIS A 65 19.90 28.28 -9.96
N PRO A 66 19.21 27.21 -9.54
CA PRO A 66 19.28 26.68 -8.16
C PRO A 66 20.70 26.39 -7.67
N GLY A 67 21.57 25.89 -8.55
CA GLY A 67 22.98 25.63 -8.22
C GLY A 67 23.75 26.86 -7.70
N ASN A 68 23.40 28.07 -8.17
CA ASN A 68 24.07 29.31 -7.76
C ASN A 68 23.55 29.86 -6.42
N VAL A 69 22.51 29.24 -5.87
CA VAL A 69 21.80 29.68 -4.67
C VAL A 69 22.10 28.79 -3.47
N ILE A 70 22.71 27.62 -3.71
CA ILE A 70 23.16 26.68 -2.67
C ILE A 70 24.07 27.39 -1.65
N VAL A 71 25.17 28.01 -2.08
CA VAL A 71 26.13 28.64 -1.17
C VAL A 71 25.51 29.80 -0.39
N PRO A 72 24.79 30.76 -1.01
CA PRO A 72 24.07 31.81 -0.28
C PRO A 72 23.04 31.29 0.73
N PHE A 73 22.35 30.18 0.42
CA PHE A 73 21.42 29.57 1.35
C PHE A 73 22.14 29.07 2.61
N PHE A 74 23.21 28.28 2.46
CA PHE A 74 23.94 27.75 3.62
C PHE A 74 24.62 28.86 4.44
N GLN A 75 25.08 29.94 3.81
CA GLN A 75 25.58 31.11 4.55
C GLN A 75 24.51 31.76 5.43
N ARG A 76 23.26 31.85 4.95
CA ARG A 76 22.14 32.34 5.78
C ARG A 76 21.83 31.39 6.95
N MET A 77 22.07 30.10 6.77
CA MET A 77 21.84 29.08 7.80
C MET A 77 22.92 29.06 8.90
N GLU A 78 24.01 29.82 8.74
CA GLU A 78 24.98 30.08 9.83
C GLU A 78 24.41 31.03 10.89
N ASP A 79 23.44 31.88 10.52
CA ASP A 79 22.73 32.73 11.47
C ASP A 79 21.79 31.88 12.33
N LYS A 80 21.97 31.96 13.65
CA LYS A 80 21.17 31.21 14.64
C LYS A 80 19.68 31.52 14.57
N GLN A 81 19.29 32.76 14.28
CA GLN A 81 17.88 33.15 14.22
C GLN A 81 17.21 32.55 12.99
N LEU A 82 17.86 32.64 11.82
CA LEU A 82 17.36 32.06 10.58
C LEU A 82 17.34 30.53 10.66
N TYR A 83 18.37 29.92 11.24
CA TYR A 83 18.42 28.48 11.48
C TYR A 83 17.27 28.00 12.38
N ALA A 84 16.97 28.74 13.45
CA ALA A 84 15.86 28.40 14.34
C ALA A 84 14.50 28.43 13.61
N GLY A 85 14.25 29.49 12.82
CA GLY A 85 13.02 29.58 12.01
C GLY A 85 12.93 28.47 10.95
N PHE A 86 14.04 28.11 10.32
CA PHE A 86 14.09 26.97 9.41
C PHE A 86 13.75 25.66 10.13
N MET A 87 14.35 25.40 11.29
CA MET A 87 14.09 24.19 12.07
C MET A 87 12.64 24.11 12.56
N GLU A 88 12.01 25.24 12.87
CA GLU A 88 10.58 25.29 13.16
C GLU A 88 9.75 24.85 11.94
N GLY A 89 10.09 25.34 10.74
CA GLY A 89 9.46 24.90 9.49
C GLY A 89 9.65 23.39 9.23
N VAL A 90 10.85 22.85 9.50
CA VAL A 90 11.11 21.41 9.42
C VAL A 90 10.22 20.63 10.38
N ASN A 91 10.10 21.09 11.63
CA ASN A 91 9.24 20.42 12.63
C ASN A 91 7.76 20.46 12.24
N GLN A 92 7.28 21.58 11.69
CA GLN A 92 5.91 21.68 11.16
C GLN A 92 5.71 20.73 9.98
N PHE A 93 6.69 20.58 9.11
CA PHE A 93 6.64 19.65 7.99
C PHE A 93 6.61 18.19 8.45
N ILE A 94 7.43 17.82 9.44
CA ILE A 94 7.41 16.49 10.07
C ILE A 94 6.02 16.17 10.62
N LYS A 95 5.42 17.08 11.40
CA LYS A 95 4.07 16.89 11.94
C LYS A 95 3.02 16.68 10.85
N ARG A 96 3.13 17.38 9.71
CA ARG A 96 2.23 17.19 8.56
C ARG A 96 2.40 15.81 7.94
N ILE A 97 3.62 15.30 7.86
CA ILE A 97 3.89 13.94 7.34
C ILE A 97 3.31 12.89 8.29
N GLU A 98 3.51 13.03 9.61
CA GLU A 98 2.93 12.12 10.61
C GLU A 98 1.41 12.03 10.48
N VAL A 99 0.72 13.18 10.42
CA VAL A 99 -0.73 13.23 10.23
C VAL A 99 -1.14 12.59 8.90
N ARG A 100 -0.42 12.90 7.81
CA ARG A 100 -0.73 12.36 6.49
C ARG A 100 -0.45 10.85 6.40
N ALA A 101 0.54 10.33 7.11
CA ALA A 101 0.85 8.91 7.15
C ALA A 101 -0.27 8.13 7.86
N VAL A 102 -0.79 8.64 8.97
CA VAL A 102 -1.95 8.05 9.66
C VAL A 102 -3.18 8.07 8.77
N GLN A 103 -3.48 9.23 8.16
CA GLN A 103 -4.62 9.35 7.27
C GLN A 103 -4.52 8.41 6.07
N LYS A 104 -3.35 8.34 5.43
CA LYS A 104 -3.14 7.47 4.27
C LYS A 104 -3.17 5.99 4.61
N LYS A 105 -2.72 5.60 5.81
CA LYS A 105 -2.91 4.24 6.33
C LYS A 105 -4.40 3.89 6.47
N ALA A 106 -5.19 4.81 7.03
CA ALA A 106 -6.63 4.63 7.17
C ALA A 106 -7.34 4.59 5.80
N GLU A 107 -6.99 5.47 4.86
CA GLU A 107 -7.51 5.46 3.48
C GLU A 107 -7.22 4.12 2.80
N ILE A 108 -5.99 3.58 2.92
CA ILE A 108 -5.62 2.27 2.34
C ILE A 108 -6.36 1.12 3.03
N GLU A 109 -6.57 1.19 4.34
CA GLU A 109 -7.32 0.17 5.09
C GLU A 109 -8.80 0.18 4.70
N GLU A 110 -9.39 1.37 4.54
CA GLU A 110 -10.76 1.54 4.08
C GLU A 110 -10.92 1.10 2.61
N GLU A 111 -9.99 1.46 1.72
CA GLU A 111 -9.98 0.98 0.33
C GLU A 111 -9.83 -0.54 0.27
N ARG A 112 -8.96 -1.13 1.10
CA ARG A 112 -8.86 -2.61 1.20
C ARG A 112 -10.13 -3.23 1.73
N ALA A 113 -10.77 -2.64 2.74
CA ALA A 113 -12.03 -3.13 3.29
C ALA A 113 -13.16 -3.01 2.24
N GLN A 114 -13.23 -1.91 1.50
CA GLN A 114 -14.16 -1.70 0.41
C GLN A 114 -13.90 -2.66 -0.75
N GLU A 115 -12.64 -2.90 -1.12
CA GLU A 115 -12.28 -3.90 -2.14
C GLU A 115 -12.67 -5.32 -1.69
N VAL A 116 -12.51 -5.67 -0.41
CA VAL A 116 -12.96 -6.96 0.13
C VAL A 116 -14.49 -7.07 0.10
N LEU A 117 -15.21 -5.97 0.34
CA LEU A 117 -16.68 -5.92 0.26
C LEU A 117 -17.21 -5.92 -1.18
N GLU A 118 -16.55 -5.22 -2.11
CA GLU A 118 -16.96 -5.08 -3.51
C GLU A 118 -16.53 -6.27 -4.38
N LYS A 119 -15.34 -6.84 -4.14
CA LYS A 119 -14.87 -8.06 -4.82
C LYS A 119 -15.35 -9.34 -4.14
N GLY A 120 -16.30 -9.24 -3.21
CA GLY A 120 -16.97 -10.31 -2.48
C GLY A 120 -16.33 -11.69 -2.62
N ALA A 121 -15.51 -12.08 -1.66
CA ALA A 121 -15.03 -13.46 -1.49
C ALA A 121 -14.35 -14.12 -2.72
N ASP A 122 -13.92 -13.38 -3.74
CA ASP A 122 -13.17 -13.96 -4.85
C ASP A 122 -11.67 -13.79 -4.66
N ALA A 123 -11.12 -14.78 -3.95
CA ALA A 123 -9.75 -15.31 -4.06
C ALA A 123 -8.58 -14.49 -3.47
N GLU A 124 -7.90 -15.13 -2.50
CA GLU A 124 -6.47 -14.99 -2.17
C GLU A 124 -6.02 -14.09 -1.01
N ASP A 125 -6.83 -13.92 0.04
CA ASP A 125 -6.26 -13.77 1.37
C ASP A 125 -7.02 -14.69 2.34
N ALA A 126 -6.28 -15.52 3.05
CA ALA A 126 -6.77 -16.57 3.95
C ALA A 126 -7.49 -15.96 5.18
N VAL A 127 -8.68 -15.41 4.96
CA VAL A 127 -9.65 -15.22 6.03
C VAL A 127 -10.23 -16.60 6.31
N ASP A 128 -9.94 -17.12 7.50
CA ASP A 128 -10.47 -18.39 7.98
C ASP A 128 -12.00 -18.30 7.99
N ILE A 129 -12.64 -18.92 6.98
CA ILE A 129 -14.09 -18.84 6.71
C ILE A 129 -14.89 -19.39 7.92
N SER A 130 -14.22 -20.07 8.87
CA SER A 130 -14.79 -20.49 10.14
C SER A 130 -15.20 -19.33 11.07
N GLU A 131 -14.66 -18.12 10.90
CA GLU A 131 -14.99 -16.94 11.72
C GLU A 131 -16.24 -16.18 11.23
N ILE A 132 -16.74 -16.48 10.02
CA ILE A 132 -17.94 -15.84 9.47
C ILE A 132 -19.19 -16.52 10.06
N PRO A 133 -20.15 -15.76 10.63
CA PRO A 133 -21.41 -16.31 11.13
C PRO A 133 -22.10 -17.17 10.08
N LEU A 134 -22.59 -18.35 10.47
CA LEU A 134 -23.22 -19.36 9.61
C LEU A 134 -24.24 -18.75 8.64
N ASP A 135 -25.05 -17.83 9.15
CA ASP A 135 -26.10 -17.09 8.46
C ASP A 135 -25.61 -16.17 7.33
N GLN A 136 -24.36 -15.74 7.34
CA GLN A 136 -23.76 -14.89 6.29
C GLN A 136 -22.95 -15.68 5.26
N ARG A 137 -22.70 -16.97 5.49
CA ARG A 137 -21.92 -17.85 4.60
C ARG A 137 -22.74 -18.90 3.85
N LEU A 138 -24.06 -18.94 4.06
CA LEU A 138 -24.93 -19.86 3.32
C LEU A 138 -25.04 -19.46 1.85
N GLY A 139 -24.89 -20.43 0.95
CA GLY A 139 -25.13 -20.28 -0.48
C GLY A 139 -26.60 -20.06 -0.83
N PRO A 140 -26.93 -19.91 -2.13
CA PRO A 140 -28.28 -19.59 -2.61
C PRO A 140 -29.37 -20.62 -2.22
N GLY A 141 -28.97 -21.86 -1.95
CA GLY A 141 -29.83 -22.94 -1.47
C GLY A 141 -29.79 -23.15 0.04
N GLY A 142 -29.14 -22.27 0.80
CA GLY A 142 -29.04 -22.38 2.25
C GLY A 142 -28.02 -23.41 2.74
N LEU A 143 -27.10 -23.84 1.87
CA LEU A 143 -26.04 -24.80 2.22
C LEU A 143 -24.70 -24.07 2.42
N ASP A 144 -23.92 -24.54 3.39
CA ASP A 144 -22.57 -24.04 3.66
C ASP A 144 -21.57 -24.59 2.62
N PRO A 145 -20.83 -23.74 1.88
CA PRO A 145 -19.78 -24.17 0.96
C PRO A 145 -18.73 -25.10 1.60
N MET A 146 -18.35 -24.88 2.86
CA MET A 146 -17.34 -25.70 3.53
C MET A 146 -17.86 -27.11 3.80
N GLU A 147 -19.05 -27.23 4.37
CA GLU A 147 -19.65 -28.54 4.66
C GLU A 147 -19.93 -29.32 3.38
N VAL A 148 -20.34 -28.64 2.30
CA VAL A 148 -20.53 -29.30 1.01
C VAL A 148 -19.20 -29.79 0.48
N PHE A 149 -18.16 -28.94 0.44
CA PHE A 149 -16.83 -29.30 -0.06
C PHE A 149 -16.22 -30.49 0.69
N GLU A 150 -16.26 -30.50 2.02
CA GLU A 150 -15.77 -31.63 2.84
C GLU A 150 -16.56 -32.94 2.61
N SER A 151 -17.83 -32.83 2.23
CA SER A 151 -18.69 -33.98 1.92
C SER A 151 -18.59 -34.48 0.47
N LEU A 152 -17.85 -33.78 -0.39
CA LEU A 152 -17.65 -34.20 -1.78
C LEU A 152 -16.67 -35.39 -1.88
N PRO A 153 -16.74 -36.20 -2.94
CA PRO A 153 -15.71 -37.19 -3.25
C PRO A 153 -14.34 -36.53 -3.45
N GLU A 154 -13.27 -37.22 -3.05
CA GLU A 154 -11.88 -36.73 -3.15
C GLU A 154 -11.52 -36.27 -4.58
N SER A 155 -12.00 -36.99 -5.60
CA SER A 155 -11.81 -36.63 -7.01
C SER A 155 -12.44 -35.28 -7.41
N MET A 156 -13.56 -34.90 -6.78
CA MET A 156 -14.18 -33.60 -6.99
C MET A 156 -13.48 -32.51 -6.17
N GLN A 157 -13.08 -32.81 -4.92
CA GLN A 157 -12.30 -31.88 -4.09
C GLN A 157 -11.02 -31.45 -4.80
N GLU A 158 -10.24 -32.41 -5.31
CA GLU A 158 -9.02 -32.13 -6.07
C GLU A 158 -9.29 -31.30 -7.33
N ALA A 159 -10.43 -31.52 -8.01
CA ALA A 159 -10.79 -30.74 -9.20
C ALA A 159 -11.09 -29.27 -8.85
N PHE A 160 -11.74 -29.02 -7.72
CA PHE A 160 -11.99 -27.68 -7.20
C PHE A 160 -10.71 -26.99 -6.70
N GLU A 161 -9.87 -27.69 -5.94
CA GLU A 161 -8.57 -27.17 -5.47
C GLU A 161 -7.64 -26.80 -6.63
N SER A 162 -7.58 -27.64 -7.65
CA SER A 162 -6.76 -27.42 -8.84
C SER A 162 -7.39 -26.45 -9.85
N ARG A 163 -8.61 -25.96 -9.60
CA ARG A 163 -9.39 -25.05 -10.46
C ARG A 163 -9.53 -25.56 -11.92
N GLN A 164 -9.60 -26.88 -12.11
CA GLN A 164 -9.63 -27.51 -13.43
C GLN A 164 -11.02 -28.10 -13.74
N LYS A 165 -11.76 -27.42 -14.62
CA LYS A 165 -13.10 -27.88 -15.07
C LYS A 165 -13.07 -29.25 -15.73
N GLU A 166 -11.99 -29.55 -16.46
CA GLU A 166 -11.81 -30.84 -17.15
C GLU A 166 -11.74 -32.01 -16.16
N LYS A 167 -11.05 -31.83 -15.02
CA LYS A 167 -10.98 -32.83 -13.95
C LYS A 167 -12.32 -33.02 -13.25
N LEU A 168 -13.09 -31.95 -13.11
CA LEU A 168 -14.43 -32.04 -12.53
C LEU A 168 -15.36 -32.87 -13.43
N GLU A 169 -15.31 -32.65 -14.76
CA GLU A 169 -16.06 -33.47 -15.71
C GLU A 169 -15.61 -34.94 -15.70
N GLU A 170 -14.31 -35.21 -15.55
CA GLU A 170 -13.78 -36.57 -15.42
C GLU A 170 -14.27 -37.25 -14.15
N ALA A 171 -14.23 -36.55 -13.01
CA ALA A 171 -14.77 -37.03 -11.74
C ALA A 171 -16.27 -37.36 -11.85
N LEU A 172 -17.07 -36.49 -12.48
CA LEU A 172 -18.49 -36.72 -12.70
C LEU A 172 -18.78 -37.90 -13.65
N ARG A 173 -17.92 -38.13 -14.65
CA ARG A 173 -18.02 -39.30 -15.54
C ARG A 173 -17.65 -40.61 -14.86
N SER A 174 -16.86 -40.55 -13.79
CA SER A 174 -16.43 -41.74 -13.03
C SER A 174 -17.50 -42.26 -12.07
N MET A 175 -18.52 -41.47 -11.77
CA MET A 175 -19.63 -41.83 -10.87
C MET A 175 -20.95 -42.08 -11.63
N THR A 176 -21.95 -42.57 -10.92
CA THR A 176 -23.28 -42.78 -11.52
C THR A 176 -23.99 -41.45 -11.76
N VAL A 177 -24.94 -41.45 -12.72
CA VAL A 177 -25.70 -40.22 -13.08
C VAL A 177 -26.42 -39.64 -11.86
N ASP A 178 -27.01 -40.49 -11.03
CA ASP A 178 -27.74 -40.06 -9.82
C ASP A 178 -26.82 -39.41 -8.78
N GLU A 179 -25.59 -39.94 -8.61
CA GLU A 179 -24.58 -39.36 -7.70
C GLU A 179 -24.04 -38.03 -8.22
N ALA A 180 -23.77 -37.95 -9.53
CA ALA A 180 -23.31 -36.73 -10.18
C ALA A 180 -24.33 -35.60 -10.04
N GLU A 181 -25.62 -35.88 -10.28
CA GLU A 181 -26.70 -34.92 -10.09
C GLU A 181 -26.84 -34.49 -8.63
N TYR A 182 -26.72 -35.43 -7.69
CA TYR A 182 -26.78 -35.15 -6.26
C TYR A 182 -25.67 -34.18 -5.80
N HIS A 183 -24.42 -34.46 -6.17
CA HIS A 183 -23.28 -33.61 -5.79
C HIS A 183 -23.30 -32.28 -6.52
N MET A 184 -23.59 -32.26 -7.82
CA MET A 184 -23.64 -31.01 -8.60
C MET A 184 -24.70 -30.05 -8.08
N LYS A 185 -25.88 -30.56 -7.71
CA LYS A 185 -26.94 -29.74 -7.12
C LYS A 185 -26.48 -29.08 -5.82
N ARG A 186 -25.80 -29.82 -4.94
CA ARG A 186 -25.27 -29.28 -3.68
C ARG A 186 -24.16 -28.24 -3.92
N CYS A 187 -23.33 -28.42 -4.94
CA CYS A 187 -22.33 -27.42 -5.32
C CYS A 187 -22.99 -26.11 -5.77
N VAL A 188 -24.11 -26.18 -6.51
CA VAL A 188 -24.87 -24.99 -6.92
C VAL A 188 -25.58 -24.35 -5.72
N ASP A 189 -26.26 -25.16 -4.90
CA ASP A 189 -27.02 -24.69 -3.73
C ASP A 189 -26.11 -24.07 -2.64
N SER A 190 -24.84 -24.48 -2.56
CA SER A 190 -23.84 -23.87 -1.68
C SER A 190 -23.06 -22.72 -2.31
N GLY A 191 -23.18 -22.49 -3.62
CA GLY A 191 -22.40 -21.45 -4.32
C GLY A 191 -20.96 -21.85 -4.65
N LEU A 192 -20.56 -23.11 -4.41
CA LEU A 192 -19.26 -23.67 -4.86
C LEU A 192 -19.14 -23.73 -6.39
N TRP A 193 -20.27 -23.83 -7.10
CA TRP A 193 -20.30 -23.91 -8.55
C TRP A 193 -21.41 -23.03 -9.14
N ASN A 194 -21.00 -22.05 -9.95
CA ASN A 194 -21.92 -21.25 -10.75
C ASN A 194 -22.03 -21.88 -12.15
N ALA A 195 -23.19 -22.45 -12.44
CA ALA A 195 -23.53 -22.99 -13.76
C ALA A 195 -23.75 -21.87 -14.79
#